data_AF-A0A094ZY80-F1
#
_entry.id   AF-A0A094ZY80-F1
#
_cell.length_a   1.000
_cell.length_b   1.000
_cell.length_c   1.000
_cell.angle_alpha   90.00
_cell.angle_beta   90.00
_cell.angle_gamma   90.00
#
_symmetry.space_group_name_H-M   'P 1'
#
loop_
_entity.id
_entity.type
_entity.pdbx_description
1 polymer ?
#
loop_
_entity_poly.entity_id
_entity_poly.type
_entity_poly.pdbx_seq_one_letter_code
_entity_poly.pdbx_strand_id
1 'polypeptide(L)'
;YVYLNVRLRKPIHWIFVVADVSVPIIGMDLLQHHDLIIDTHKRRLVDGNTNLSVCVTSFSVCRLSPVTIKHMIDPLYQPLLDKYPGIHQTQPKLPRVTSSVTHHITTTGPPVF
;
A
#
# COMPACT_ATOMS: atom_id res chain seq x y z
N TYR A 1 6.18 6.83 -23.54
CA TYR A 1 7.13 6.97 -22.43
C TYR A 1 6.52 7.93 -21.42
N VAL A 2 6.31 7.50 -20.17
CA VAL A 2 5.76 8.34 -19.11
C VAL A 2 6.87 8.61 -18.11
N TYR A 3 6.96 9.83 -17.60
CA TYR A 3 7.86 10.17 -16.49
C TYR A 3 7.03 10.72 -15.34
N LEU A 4 7.48 10.45 -14.13
CA LEU A 4 6.83 10.91 -12.91
C LEU A 4 7.57 12.15 -12.39
N ASN A 5 6.85 13.25 -12.16
CA ASN A 5 7.39 14.44 -11.52
C ASN A 5 6.85 14.59 -10.10
N VAL A 6 7.69 14.33 -9.11
CA VAL A 6 7.38 14.46 -7.67
C VAL A 6 7.85 15.80 -7.08
N ARG A 7 8.16 16.79 -7.92
CA ARG A 7 8.63 18.14 -7.50
C ARG A 7 9.98 18.14 -6.76
N LEU A 8 10.77 17.07 -6.90
CA LEU A 8 12.16 16.98 -6.41
C LEU A 8 13.18 17.50 -7.44
N ARG A 9 12.75 18.37 -8.38
CA ARG A 9 13.58 18.98 -9.44
C ARG A 9 14.25 17.98 -10.41
N LYS A 10 13.90 16.69 -10.33
CA LYS A 10 14.35 15.63 -11.23
C LYS A 10 13.14 14.79 -11.68
N PRO A 11 12.95 14.58 -13.00
CA PRO A 11 11.96 13.64 -13.48
C PRO A 11 12.40 12.20 -13.19
N ILE A 12 11.46 11.36 -12.75
CA ILE A 12 11.66 9.94 -12.54
C ILE A 12 11.29 9.20 -13.81
N HIS A 13 12.30 8.56 -14.42
CA HIS A 13 12.10 7.65 -15.53
C HIS A 13 11.90 6.24 -14.99
N TRP A 14 10.75 5.64 -15.31
CA TRP A 14 10.39 4.30 -14.86
C TRP A 14 9.45 3.65 -15.87
N ILE A 15 9.48 2.33 -15.96
CA ILE A 15 8.49 1.57 -16.73
C ILE A 15 7.27 1.36 -15.82
N PHE A 16 6.24 2.16 -16.02
CA PHE A 16 4.99 2.05 -15.27
C PHE A 16 4.07 0.99 -15.88
N VAL A 17 3.42 0.21 -15.01
CA VAL A 17 2.33 -0.68 -15.40
C VAL A 17 1.03 0.12 -15.46
N VAL A 18 0.31 0.02 -16.57
CA VAL A 18 -1.05 0.57 -16.67
C VAL A 18 -2.00 -0.42 -16.01
N ALA A 19 -2.69 0.03 -14.98
CA ALA A 19 -3.62 -0.76 -14.18
C ALA A 19 -4.96 -0.06 -14.07
N ASP A 20 -6.05 -0.82 -13.98
CA ASP A 20 -7.40 -0.29 -13.76
C ASP A 20 -7.59 0.03 -12.27
N VAL A 21 -6.96 1.12 -11.83
CA VAL A 21 -6.96 1.60 -10.45
C VAL A 21 -7.34 3.08 -10.39
N SER A 22 -8.16 3.44 -9.42
CA SER A 22 -8.61 4.82 -9.22
C SER A 22 -7.53 5.74 -8.66
N VAL A 23 -6.52 5.16 -7.98
CA VAL A 23 -5.41 5.90 -7.37
C VAL A 23 -4.07 5.27 -7.80
N PRO A 24 -3.13 6.06 -8.35
CA PRO A 24 -1.81 5.56 -8.72
C PRO A 24 -1.04 5.04 -7.50
N ILE A 25 -0.35 3.91 -7.68
CA ILE A 25 0.47 3.26 -6.65
C ILE A 25 1.95 3.43 -7.03
N ILE A 26 2.77 3.87 -6.08
CA ILE A 26 4.22 3.90 -6.22
C ILE A 26 4.80 2.74 -5.41
N GLY A 27 5.50 1.84 -6.10
CA GLY A 27 6.16 0.69 -5.48
C GLY A 27 7.45 1.07 -4.76
N MET A 28 7.86 0.21 -3.84
CA MET A 28 9.10 0.36 -3.08
C MET A 28 10.35 0.14 -3.94
N ASP A 29 10.23 -0.64 -5.01
CA ASP A 29 11.25 -0.86 -6.04
C ASP A 29 11.66 0.46 -6.72
N LEU A 30 10.69 1.27 -7.13
CA LEU A 30 10.95 2.59 -7.71
C LEU A 30 11.62 3.51 -6.69
N LEU A 31 11.14 3.50 -5.44
CA LEU A 31 11.72 4.32 -4.37
C LEU A 31 13.19 3.95 -4.11
N GLN A 32 13.50 2.66 -4.01
CA GLN A 32 14.87 2.18 -3.82
C GLN A 32 15.78 2.53 -5.01
N HIS A 33 15.29 2.37 -6.24
CA HIS A 33 16.08 2.65 -7.43
C HIS A 33 16.47 4.14 -7.55
N HIS A 34 15.59 5.06 -7.12
CA HIS A 34 15.83 6.50 -7.20
C HIS A 34 16.30 7.13 -5.87
N ASP A 35 16.65 6.31 -4.88
CA ASP A 35 17.05 6.73 -3.52
C ASP A 35 16.03 7.69 -2.86
N LEU A 36 14.75 7.34 -2.97
CA LEU A 36 13.65 8.12 -2.39
C LEU A 36 13.25 7.55 -1.04
N ILE A 37 13.30 8.40 -0.03
CA ILE A 37 13.01 8.06 1.37
C ILE A 37 11.65 8.64 1.76
N ILE A 38 10.76 7.80 2.30
CA ILE A 38 9.49 8.24 2.88
C ILE A 38 9.74 8.57 4.36
N ASP A 39 9.67 9.85 4.71
CA ASP A 39 9.68 10.32 6.09
C ASP A 39 8.23 10.52 6.55
N THR A 40 7.69 9.48 7.17
CA THR A 40 6.29 9.43 7.63
C THR A 40 6.04 10.38 8.81
N HIS A 41 7.04 10.59 9.66
CA HIS A 41 6.94 11.49 10.81
C HIS A 41 6.75 12.94 10.37
N LYS A 42 7.55 13.40 9.40
CA LYS A 42 7.48 14.76 8.87
C LYS A 42 6.62 14.88 7.62
N ARG A 43 5.92 13.81 7.23
CA ARG A 43 5.03 13.73 6.07
C ARG A 43 5.70 14.29 4.82
N ARG A 44 6.87 13.76 4.46
CA ARG A 44 7.63 14.22 3.30
C ARG A 44 8.29 13.06 2.56
N LEU A 45 8.46 13.27 1.26
CA LEU A 45 9.31 12.43 0.42
C LEU A 45 10.65 13.14 0.25
N VAL A 46 11.74 12.44 0.53
CA VAL A 46 13.11 12.98 0.51
C VAL A 46 13.91 12.27 -0.57
N ASP A 47 14.66 13.02 -1.36
CA ASP A 47 15.71 12.48 -2.24
C ASP A 47 16.99 12.30 -1.41
N GLY A 48 17.46 11.07 -1.26
CA GLY A 48 18.66 10.74 -0.49
C GLY A 48 19.95 11.27 -1.12
N ASN A 49 19.99 11.49 -2.43
CA ASN A 49 21.16 12.04 -3.11
C ASN A 49 21.30 13.56 -2.91
N THR A 50 20.18 14.28 -2.95
CA THR A 50 20.18 15.77 -2.94
C THR A 50 19.70 16.37 -1.62
N ASN A 51 19.15 15.56 -0.71
CA ASN A 51 18.44 15.98 0.50
C ASN A 51 17.26 16.95 0.24
N LEU A 52 16.83 17.11 -1.02
CA LEU A 52 15.62 17.84 -1.34
C LEU A 52 14.42 17.05 -0.82
N SER A 53 13.42 17.76 -0.31
CA SER A 53 12.21 17.12 0.17
C SER A 53 10.96 17.85 -0.29
N VAL A 54 9.90 17.09 -0.52
CA VAL A 54 8.57 17.60 -0.82
C VAL A 54 7.61 17.13 0.28
N CYS A 55 6.81 18.06 0.80
CA CYS A 55 5.75 17.72 1.75
C CYS A 55 4.67 16.93 1.03
N VAL A 56 4.25 15.81 1.62
CA VAL A 56 3.15 14.97 1.12
C VAL A 56 1.92 15.21 1.97
N THR A 57 0.81 15.49 1.32
CA THR A 57 -0.49 15.56 1.96
C THR A 57 -1.07 14.15 2.09
N SER A 58 -1.59 13.83 3.27
CA SER A 58 -2.38 12.62 3.44
C SER A 58 -3.64 12.70 2.61
N PHE A 59 -3.79 11.81 1.64
CA PHE A 59 -5.05 11.62 0.92
C PHE A 59 -5.80 10.45 1.54
N SER A 60 -7.09 10.64 1.80
CA SER A 60 -7.96 9.58 2.32
C SER A 60 -8.83 9.08 1.17
N VAL A 61 -8.39 8.02 0.50
CA VAL A 61 -9.30 7.11 -0.19
C VAL A 61 -10.07 6.36 0.90
N CYS A 62 -11.37 6.08 0.73
CA CYS A 62 -12.16 5.31 1.69
C CYS A 62 -11.33 4.15 2.25
N ARG A 63 -10.98 4.24 3.54
CA ARG A 63 -10.09 3.26 4.17
C ARG A 63 -10.88 1.97 4.33
N LEU A 64 -10.58 0.96 3.51
CA LEU A 64 -10.95 -0.41 3.79
C LEU A 64 -10.09 -0.91 4.95
N SER A 65 -10.37 -0.42 6.16
CA SER A 65 -9.84 -1.00 7.39
C SER A 65 -10.66 -2.23 7.72
N PRO A 66 -10.06 -3.39 8.06
CA PRO A 66 -10.81 -4.57 8.52
C PRO A 66 -11.80 -4.27 9.65
N VAL A 67 -11.50 -3.26 10.47
CA VAL A 67 -12.36 -2.79 11.57
C VAL A 67 -13.56 -1.99 11.05
N THR A 68 -13.42 -1.26 9.94
CA THR A 68 -14.49 -0.49 9.31
C THR A 68 -15.40 -1.36 8.44
N ILE A 69 -14.92 -2.53 8.00
CA ILE A 69 -15.69 -3.46 7.14
C ILE A 69 -17.01 -3.83 7.81
N LYS A 70 -17.08 -4.09 9.13
CA LYS A 70 -18.33 -4.49 9.83
C LYS A 70 -19.52 -3.58 9.57
N HIS A 71 -19.31 -2.27 9.40
CA HIS A 71 -20.38 -1.30 9.19
C HIS A 71 -20.73 -1.06 7.71
N MET A 72 -19.98 -1.66 6.79
CA MET A 72 -20.15 -1.50 5.34
C MET A 72 -20.58 -2.81 4.65
N ILE A 73 -20.69 -3.91 5.39
CA ILE A 73 -21.12 -5.20 4.85
C ILE A 73 -22.62 -5.18 4.65
N ASP A 74 -23.04 -5.46 3.42
CA ASP A 74 -24.45 -5.70 3.09
C ASP A 74 -25.04 -6.72 4.08
N PRO A 75 -26.21 -6.43 4.70
CA PRO A 75 -26.93 -7.35 5.57
C PRO A 75 -27.06 -8.77 5.02
N LEU A 76 -27.10 -8.94 3.69
CA LEU A 76 -27.12 -10.23 3.00
C LEU A 76 -25.99 -11.17 3.42
N TYR A 77 -24.78 -10.64 3.69
CA TYR A 77 -23.61 -11.45 4.00
C TYR A 77 -23.35 -11.62 5.50
N GLN A 78 -24.13 -10.97 6.37
CA GLN A 78 -23.99 -11.08 7.83
C GLN A 78 -24.06 -12.54 8.34
N PRO A 79 -25.03 -13.39 7.89
CA PRO A 79 -25.10 -14.77 8.34
C PRO A 79 -23.86 -15.61 7.97
N LEU A 80 -23.22 -15.29 6.84
CA LEU A 80 -22.00 -15.97 6.41
C LEU A 80 -20.80 -15.59 7.28
N LEU A 81 -20.73 -14.32 7.70
CA LEU A 81 -19.64 -13.83 8.54
C LEU A 81 -19.78 -14.25 9.99
N ASP A 82 -21.02 -14.36 10.48
CA ASP A 82 -21.31 -14.95 11.79
C ASP A 82 -20.91 -16.43 11.82
N LYS A 83 -21.04 -17.14 10.69
CA LYS A 83 -20.55 -18.51 10.54
C LYS A 83 -19.02 -18.61 10.56
N TYR A 84 -18.31 -17.56 10.15
CA TYR A 84 -16.84 -17.55 10.05
C TYR A 84 -16.22 -16.30 10.72
N PRO A 85 -16.29 -16.17 12.06
CA PRO A 85 -15.86 -14.97 12.77
C PRO A 85 -14.36 -14.69 12.62
N GLY A 86 -13.55 -15.73 12.41
CA GLY A 86 -12.10 -15.61 12.22
C GLY A 86 -11.65 -14.85 10.96
N ILE A 87 -12.57 -14.51 10.05
CA ILE A 87 -12.29 -13.72 8.84
C ILE A 87 -12.08 -12.24 9.18
N HIS A 88 -12.85 -11.71 10.14
CA HIS A 88 -12.90 -10.28 10.44
C HIS A 88 -12.50 -9.94 11.88
N GLN A 89 -12.37 -10.94 12.75
CA GLN A 89 -11.92 -10.77 14.12
C GLN A 89 -10.40 -10.59 14.13
N THR A 90 -9.92 -9.50 14.72
CA THR A 90 -8.48 -9.23 14.86
C THR A 90 -7.83 -10.42 15.55
N GLN A 91 -6.97 -11.14 14.83
CA GLN A 91 -6.30 -12.30 15.40
C GLN A 91 -5.46 -11.87 16.62
N PRO A 92 -5.43 -12.68 17.70
CA PRO A 92 -4.48 -12.46 18.78
C PRO A 92 -3.05 -12.45 18.20
N LYS A 93 -2.15 -11.69 18.83
CA LYS A 93 -0.71 -11.72 18.50
C LYS A 93 -0.27 -13.17 18.35
N LEU A 94 -0.01 -13.58 17.11
CA LEU A 94 0.47 -14.94 16.83
C LEU A 94 1.77 -15.16 17.61
N PRO A 95 1.96 -16.33 18.24
CA PRO A 95 3.24 -16.68 18.84
C PRO A 95 4.35 -16.57 17.79
N ARG A 96 5.55 -16.18 18.22
CA ARG A 96 6.71 -16.05 17.32
C ARG A 96 6.90 -17.38 16.57
N VAL A 97 6.75 -17.33 15.26
CA VAL A 97 6.98 -18.47 14.35
C VAL A 97 8.45 -18.87 14.46
N THR A 98 8.72 -20.12 14.85
CA THR A 98 10.06 -20.71 14.98
C THR A 98 10.51 -21.46 13.73
N SER A 99 9.65 -21.60 12.72
CA SER A 99 9.98 -22.30 11.48
C SER A 99 10.71 -21.40 10.48
N SER A 100 11.65 -21.98 9.73
CA SER A 100 12.33 -21.33 8.59
C SER A 100 11.46 -21.21 7.32
N VAL A 101 10.19 -21.64 7.40
CA VAL A 101 9.25 -21.59 6.27
C VAL A 101 8.67 -20.19 6.12
N THR A 102 8.80 -19.62 4.93
CA THR A 102 8.24 -18.31 4.58
C THR A 102 7.10 -18.50 3.58
N HIS A 103 5.93 -17.89 3.82
CA HIS A 103 4.82 -17.90 2.87
C HIS A 103 5.07 -16.85 1.78
N HIS A 104 5.12 -17.28 0.52
CA HIS A 104 5.18 -16.40 -0.65
C HIS A 104 3.86 -16.49 -1.39
N ILE A 105 3.16 -15.36 -1.52
CA ILE A 105 2.01 -15.24 -2.42
C ILE A 105 2.51 -14.71 -3.76
N THR A 106 2.53 -15.57 -4.77
CA THR A 106 2.82 -15.16 -6.14
C THR A 106 1.57 -14.53 -6.73
N THR A 107 1.61 -13.22 -6.98
CA THR A 107 0.54 -12.50 -7.68
C THR A 107 0.91 -12.35 -9.16
N THR A 108 -0.02 -12.71 -10.06
CA THR A 108 0.14 -12.57 -11.51
C THR A 108 -0.95 -11.65 -12.05
N GLY A 109 -0.59 -10.74 -12.96
CA GLY A 109 -1.51 -9.77 -13.55
C GLY A 109 -1.35 -8.35 -13.00
N PRO A 110 -2.05 -7.37 -13.59
CA PRO A 110 -2.00 -5.98 -13.15
C PRO A 110 -2.67 -5.81 -11.78
N PRO A 111 -2.23 -4.84 -10.95
CA PRO A 111 -2.91 -4.48 -9.71
C PRO A 111 -4.38 -4.12 -9.95
N VAL A 112 -5.27 -4.57 -9.06
CA VAL A 112 -6.70 -4.22 -9.02
C VAL A 112 -7.04 -3.70 -7.63
N PHE A 113 -7.92 -2.68 -7.57
CA PHE A 113 -8.41 -2.07 -6.33
C PHE A 113 -9.74 -2.66 -5.88
#